data_AF-A0A957DNC3-F1
#
_entry.id   AF-A0A957DNC3-F1
#
_cell.length_a   1.000
_cell.length_b   1.000
_cell.length_c   1.000
_cell.angle_alpha   90.00
_cell.angle_beta   90.00
_cell.angle_gamma   90.00
#
_symmetry.space_group_name_H-M   'P 1'
#
loop_
_entity.id
_entity.type
_entity.pdbx_description
1 polymer ?
#
loop_
_entity_poly.entity_id
_entity_poly.type
_entity_poly.pdbx_seq_one_letter_code
_entity_poly.pdbx_strand_id
1 'polypeptide(L)'
;MPAPDATFIGKASRTNIEVGLEPAHNVLHSMMLLNNVQDLSGYSQWIVDTAVSLTPEQASKNVLVLEGLHFAVHPWQSWASFPAYLDHLAMQEPTALRDMILNVYVKLPNQTGSNAIKVNQPTDIIATLGTYLDYLQSRFREDCVDVQIETQAYALLKDPPAMQQLIVSHLREMWLDYFAAEWDRVHPMLKEAVHAFRQLDLQRLPIVDAVQKVIDQDVPEAWREIIQEHDYDRVVFVPSAHLGPYLGTLRDFHNLYLFFGARLPEGTTTQSPDLNRSEILMRLSALADDNRLQIVQLVNQAGELCSKDIMTQLNLSQSATSRHLKQLTASGYLEEKWREGAKCYSLSQKRIKSTLGAIEQFLLD
;
A
#
# COMPACT_ATOMS: atom_id res chain seq x y z
N MET A 1 31.50 46.35 8.90
CA MET A 1 31.55 45.02 9.52
C MET A 1 30.22 44.33 9.25
N PRO A 2 30.18 43.21 8.50
CA PRO A 2 28.97 42.41 8.45
C PRO A 2 28.81 41.74 9.83
N ALA A 3 27.58 41.75 10.35
CA ALA A 3 27.25 41.18 11.65
C ALA A 3 27.60 39.68 11.70
N PRO A 4 27.95 39.12 12.87
CA PRO A 4 28.17 37.69 13.00
C PRO A 4 26.85 36.96 12.73
N ASP A 5 26.88 36.08 11.74
CA ASP A 5 25.80 35.16 11.42
C ASP A 5 25.72 34.14 12.55
N ALA A 6 24.81 34.39 13.50
CA ALA A 6 24.49 33.41 14.53
C ALA A 6 23.70 32.29 13.85
N THR A 7 24.40 31.28 13.36
CA THR A 7 23.80 30.02 12.91
C THR A 7 23.16 29.33 14.12
N PHE A 8 21.88 29.65 14.36
CA PHE A 8 21.04 28.88 15.26
C PHE A 8 20.77 27.53 14.59
N ILE A 9 21.41 26.47 15.08
CA ILE A 9 21.02 25.09 14.75
C ILE A 9 19.64 24.90 15.38
N GLY A 10 18.59 25.06 14.57
CA GLY A 10 17.23 24.71 14.96
C GLY A 10 17.21 23.26 15.43
N LYS A 11 16.52 22.99 16.55
CA LYS A 11 16.27 21.62 17.02
C LYS A 11 15.60 20.87 15.86
N ALA A 12 16.19 19.77 15.39
CA ALA A 12 15.61 18.96 14.32
C ALA A 12 14.12 18.73 14.62
N SER A 13 13.24 19.10 13.68
CA SER A 13 11.82 18.77 13.74
C SER A 13 11.72 17.27 13.90
N ARG A 14 11.24 16.81 15.05
CA ARG A 14 11.08 15.38 15.29
C ARG A 14 9.87 14.92 14.48
N THR A 15 10.08 14.04 13.50
CA THR A 15 9.01 13.36 12.78
C THR A 15 7.99 12.81 13.76
N ASN A 16 6.71 13.14 13.54
CA ASN A 16 5.63 12.68 14.39
C ASN A 16 5.18 11.28 13.95
N ILE A 17 5.42 10.28 14.79
CA ILE A 17 5.03 8.89 14.54
C ILE A 17 3.72 8.58 15.25
N GLU A 18 2.72 8.13 14.50
CA GLU A 18 1.37 7.89 15.00
C GLU A 18 0.79 6.58 14.50
N VAL A 19 -0.28 6.14 15.16
CA VAL A 19 -1.13 5.05 14.69
C VAL A 19 -2.55 5.59 14.58
N GLY A 20 -3.18 5.42 13.42
CA GLY A 20 -4.47 6.03 13.11
C GLY A 20 -5.32 5.20 12.16
N LEU A 21 -6.64 5.39 12.22
CA LEU A 21 -7.56 4.71 11.29
C LEU A 21 -7.43 5.23 9.86
N GLU A 22 -7.17 6.54 9.74
CA GLU A 22 -7.12 7.29 8.47
C GLU A 22 -8.21 6.87 7.46
N PRO A 23 -9.51 7.05 7.78
CA PRO A 23 -10.62 6.49 6.98
C PRO A 23 -10.52 6.77 5.48
N ALA A 24 -10.12 7.99 5.10
CA ALA A 24 -9.94 8.35 3.69
C ALA A 24 -8.85 7.51 3.00
N HIS A 25 -7.66 7.50 3.59
CA HIS A 25 -6.52 6.73 3.10
C HIS A 25 -6.81 5.22 3.09
N ASN A 26 -7.44 4.70 4.15
CA ASN A 26 -7.71 3.28 4.34
C ASN A 26 -8.71 2.74 3.31
N VAL A 27 -9.80 3.47 3.09
CA VAL A 27 -10.82 3.11 2.09
C VAL A 27 -10.24 3.19 0.68
N LEU A 28 -9.56 4.27 0.31
CA LEU A 28 -8.94 4.39 -1.01
C LEU A 28 -7.88 3.32 -1.26
N HIS A 29 -7.01 3.07 -0.28
CA HIS A 29 -6.01 2.01 -0.38
C HIS A 29 -6.70 0.65 -0.59
N SER A 30 -7.82 0.40 0.10
CA SER A 30 -8.59 -0.83 -0.07
C SER A 30 -9.24 -0.92 -1.45
N MET A 31 -9.72 0.19 -2.02
CA MET A 31 -10.20 0.24 -3.40
C MET A 31 -9.08 -0.02 -4.42
N MET A 32 -7.84 0.42 -4.14
CA MET A 32 -6.67 0.12 -4.99
C MET A 32 -6.33 -1.38 -4.97
N LEU A 33 -6.59 -2.09 -3.87
CA LEU A 33 -6.38 -3.55 -3.82
C LEU A 33 -7.27 -4.30 -4.82
N LEU A 34 -8.46 -3.77 -5.12
CA LEU A 34 -9.38 -4.39 -6.09
C LEU A 34 -8.77 -4.49 -7.50
N ASN A 35 -7.91 -3.53 -7.88
CA ASN A 35 -7.23 -3.54 -9.18
C ASN A 35 -6.16 -4.64 -9.28
N ASN A 36 -5.67 -5.15 -8.13
CA ASN A 36 -4.50 -6.02 -8.05
C ASN A 36 -4.85 -7.48 -7.72
N VAL A 37 -6.13 -7.85 -7.65
CA VAL A 37 -6.56 -9.22 -7.26
C VAL A 37 -6.14 -10.30 -8.26
N GLN A 38 -5.88 -9.91 -9.51
CA GLN A 38 -5.41 -10.85 -10.54
C GLN A 38 -3.92 -11.16 -10.38
N ASP A 39 -3.14 -10.16 -9.97
CA ASP A 39 -1.68 -10.26 -9.86
C ASP A 39 -1.22 -10.78 -8.49
N LEU A 40 -2.02 -10.54 -7.43
CA LEU A 40 -1.67 -10.87 -6.05
C LEU A 40 -2.71 -11.80 -5.42
N SER A 41 -2.28 -12.64 -4.48
CA SER A 41 -3.13 -13.59 -3.76
C SER A 41 -2.99 -13.42 -2.26
N GLY A 42 -4.03 -13.72 -1.49
CA GLY A 42 -3.97 -13.62 -0.03
C GLY A 42 -4.41 -12.27 0.55
N TYR A 43 -4.97 -11.38 -0.26
CA TYR A 43 -5.88 -10.35 0.28
C TYR A 43 -7.05 -10.99 1.03
N SER A 44 -7.74 -10.18 1.84
CA SER A 44 -8.96 -10.65 2.51
C SER A 44 -9.97 -11.22 1.51
N GLN A 45 -10.75 -12.22 1.93
CA GLN A 45 -11.77 -12.82 1.09
C GLN A 45 -12.77 -11.76 0.58
N TRP A 46 -13.09 -10.76 1.41
CA TRP A 46 -13.98 -9.67 1.02
C TRP A 46 -13.46 -8.88 -0.20
N ILE A 47 -12.16 -8.60 -0.27
CA ILE A 47 -11.55 -7.93 -1.45
C ILE A 47 -11.67 -8.79 -2.70
N VAL A 48 -11.40 -10.09 -2.58
CA VAL A 48 -11.47 -11.03 -3.70
C VAL A 48 -12.90 -11.13 -4.22
N ASP A 49 -13.88 -11.31 -3.33
CA ASP A 49 -15.30 -11.43 -3.68
C ASP A 49 -15.83 -10.10 -4.27
N THR A 50 -15.45 -8.97 -3.67
CA THR A 50 -15.86 -7.64 -4.16
C THR A 50 -15.32 -7.40 -5.56
N ALA A 51 -14.04 -7.67 -5.81
CA ALA A 51 -13.44 -7.49 -7.13
C ALA A 51 -14.11 -8.38 -8.21
N VAL A 52 -14.51 -9.60 -7.86
CA VAL A 52 -15.28 -10.49 -8.76
C VAL A 52 -16.69 -9.96 -9.02
N SER A 53 -17.30 -9.28 -8.06
CA SER A 53 -18.66 -8.73 -8.18
C SER A 53 -18.74 -7.42 -8.98
N LEU A 54 -17.62 -6.75 -9.22
CA LEU A 54 -17.60 -5.50 -10.01
C LEU A 54 -17.99 -5.78 -11.46
N THR A 55 -18.81 -4.90 -12.02
CA THR A 55 -19.00 -4.88 -13.47
C THR A 55 -17.69 -4.47 -14.18
N PRO A 56 -17.48 -4.87 -15.45
CA PRO A 56 -16.30 -4.43 -16.21
C PRO A 56 -16.15 -2.91 -16.28
N GLU A 57 -17.28 -2.18 -16.31
CA GLU A 57 -17.30 -0.73 -16.30
C GLU A 57 -16.82 -0.16 -14.95
N GLN A 58 -17.32 -0.67 -13.82
CA GLN A 58 -16.86 -0.26 -12.49
C GLN A 58 -15.37 -0.55 -12.28
N ALA A 59 -14.91 -1.74 -12.68
CA ALA A 59 -13.50 -2.11 -12.58
C ALA A 59 -12.61 -1.16 -13.41
N SER A 60 -13.01 -0.84 -14.65
CA SER A 60 -12.28 0.11 -15.50
C SER A 60 -12.27 1.53 -14.92
N LYS A 61 -13.39 2.02 -14.41
CA LYS A 61 -13.45 3.32 -13.72
C LYS A 61 -12.59 3.33 -12.46
N ASN A 62 -12.53 2.24 -11.70
CA ASN A 62 -11.72 2.14 -10.49
C ASN A 62 -10.22 2.26 -10.79
N VAL A 63 -9.74 1.60 -11.84
CA VAL A 63 -8.37 1.77 -12.35
C VAL A 63 -8.14 3.22 -12.77
N LEU A 64 -9.00 3.78 -13.63
CA LEU A 64 -8.83 5.14 -14.13
C LEU A 64 -8.80 6.20 -13.01
N VAL A 65 -9.70 6.09 -12.03
CA VAL A 65 -9.82 7.05 -10.92
C VAL A 65 -8.65 6.92 -9.93
N LEU A 66 -8.24 5.71 -9.57
CA LEU A 66 -7.24 5.49 -8.53
C LEU A 66 -5.79 5.50 -9.03
N GLU A 67 -5.58 5.19 -10.31
CA GLU A 67 -4.25 5.15 -10.94
C GLU A 67 -4.06 6.34 -11.87
N GLY A 68 -4.91 6.50 -12.89
CA GLY A 68 -4.78 7.61 -13.85
C GLY A 68 -5.05 9.00 -13.26
N LEU A 69 -5.91 9.10 -12.24
CA LEU A 69 -6.24 10.35 -11.54
C LEU A 69 -5.77 10.36 -10.08
N HIS A 70 -4.79 9.51 -9.76
CA HIS A 70 -4.32 9.25 -8.39
C HIS A 70 -4.13 10.53 -7.56
N PHE A 71 -3.43 11.54 -8.09
CA PHE A 71 -3.11 12.74 -7.34
C PHE A 71 -4.30 13.69 -7.09
N ALA A 72 -5.41 13.56 -7.83
CA ALA A 72 -6.65 14.27 -7.52
C ALA A 72 -7.46 13.57 -6.40
N VAL A 73 -7.30 12.25 -6.25
CA VAL A 73 -8.00 11.45 -5.24
C VAL A 73 -7.14 11.11 -4.03
N HIS A 74 -5.87 11.48 -4.01
CA HIS A 74 -4.99 11.33 -2.86
C HIS A 74 -5.44 12.28 -1.73
N PRO A 75 -5.72 11.81 -0.50
CA PRO A 75 -6.06 12.69 0.60
C PRO A 75 -4.82 13.43 1.12
N TRP A 76 -4.74 14.73 0.92
CA TRP A 76 -3.58 15.55 1.37
C TRP A 76 -3.63 15.90 2.87
N GLN A 77 -4.63 15.42 3.59
CA GLN A 77 -4.82 15.60 5.02
C GLN A 77 -5.65 14.44 5.59
N SER A 78 -5.66 14.31 6.92
CA SER A 78 -6.52 13.36 7.61
C SER A 78 -7.99 13.81 7.60
N TRP A 79 -8.89 12.83 7.49
CA TRP A 79 -10.34 13.05 7.46
C TRP A 79 -11.03 12.23 8.54
N ALA A 80 -12.07 12.79 9.15
CA ALA A 80 -12.84 12.09 10.19
C ALA A 80 -13.62 10.88 9.66
N SER A 81 -13.97 10.88 8.37
CA SER A 81 -14.69 9.79 7.70
C SER A 81 -14.46 9.86 6.18
N PHE A 82 -14.70 8.75 5.47
CA PHE A 82 -14.66 8.75 4.00
C PHE A 82 -15.76 9.62 3.37
N PRO A 83 -17.03 9.63 3.86
CA PRO A 83 -18.04 10.56 3.35
C PRO A 83 -17.66 12.04 3.45
N ALA A 84 -17.05 12.47 4.56
CA ALA A 84 -16.58 13.86 4.70
C ALA A 84 -15.50 14.21 3.66
N TYR A 85 -14.64 13.25 3.34
CA TYR A 85 -13.66 13.39 2.26
C TYR A 85 -14.32 13.48 0.88
N LEU A 86 -15.32 12.63 0.59
CA LEU A 86 -16.06 12.69 -0.66
C LEU A 86 -16.81 14.02 -0.85
N ASP A 87 -17.44 14.52 0.21
CA ASP A 87 -18.13 15.81 0.17
C ASP A 87 -17.15 16.95 -0.10
N HIS A 88 -15.94 16.88 0.47
CA HIS A 88 -14.88 17.82 0.16
C HIS A 88 -14.47 17.79 -1.32
N LEU A 89 -14.24 16.60 -1.90
CA LEU A 89 -13.92 16.47 -3.33
C LEU A 89 -15.03 17.05 -4.22
N ALA A 90 -16.30 16.83 -3.84
CA ALA A 90 -17.46 17.37 -4.55
C ALA A 90 -17.59 18.89 -4.47
N MET A 91 -17.05 19.51 -3.42
CA MET A 91 -17.07 20.97 -3.22
C MET A 91 -15.84 21.67 -3.82
N GLN A 92 -14.83 20.94 -4.28
CA GLN A 92 -13.65 21.55 -4.91
C GLN A 92 -14.03 22.23 -6.23
N GLU A 93 -13.29 23.28 -6.60
CA GLU A 93 -13.35 23.79 -7.97
C GLU A 93 -12.75 22.75 -8.92
N PRO A 94 -13.42 22.39 -10.03
CA PRO A 94 -12.93 21.34 -10.93
C PRO A 94 -11.52 21.60 -11.45
N THR A 95 -11.19 22.86 -11.76
CA THR A 95 -9.85 23.26 -12.21
C THR A 95 -8.80 23.13 -11.11
N ALA A 96 -9.17 23.31 -9.84
CA ALA A 96 -8.24 23.15 -8.72
C ALA A 96 -7.82 21.69 -8.54
N LEU A 97 -8.73 20.73 -8.74
CA LEU A 97 -8.40 19.29 -8.75
C LEU A 97 -7.43 18.93 -9.87
N ARG A 98 -7.62 19.49 -11.08
CA ARG A 98 -6.66 19.30 -12.18
C ARG A 98 -5.30 19.89 -11.82
N ASP A 99 -5.29 21.14 -11.35
CA ASP A 99 -4.06 21.86 -11.07
C ASP A 99 -3.27 21.19 -9.93
N MET A 100 -3.95 20.53 -8.98
CA MET A 100 -3.33 19.67 -7.99
C MET A 100 -2.49 18.56 -8.62
N ILE A 101 -3.04 17.80 -9.58
CA ILE A 101 -2.29 16.76 -10.31
C ILE A 101 -1.06 17.38 -11.01
N LEU A 102 -1.25 18.45 -11.78
CA LEU A 102 -0.18 19.08 -12.55
C LEU A 102 0.93 19.64 -11.65
N ASN A 103 0.57 20.21 -10.50
CA ASN A 103 1.52 20.73 -9.53
C ASN A 103 2.35 19.62 -8.88
N VAL A 104 1.77 18.43 -8.67
CA VAL A 104 2.53 17.26 -8.22
C VAL A 104 3.52 16.84 -9.31
N TYR A 105 3.06 16.70 -10.56
CA TYR A 105 3.93 16.32 -11.67
C TYR A 105 5.14 17.25 -11.81
N VAL A 106 4.97 18.56 -11.69
CA VAL A 106 6.08 19.53 -11.77
C VAL A 106 7.15 19.29 -10.70
N LYS A 107 6.76 18.84 -9.51
CA LYS A 107 7.66 18.61 -8.37
C LYS A 107 8.39 17.27 -8.42
N LEU A 108 7.95 16.32 -9.24
CA LEU A 108 8.60 15.02 -9.34
C LEU A 108 10.00 15.15 -9.97
N PRO A 109 11.00 14.39 -9.52
CA PRO A 109 12.31 14.38 -10.16
C PRO A 109 12.25 13.65 -11.51
N ASN A 110 13.12 14.02 -12.45
CA ASN A 110 13.32 13.23 -13.67
C ASN A 110 13.91 11.86 -13.32
N GLN A 111 13.57 10.85 -14.11
CA GLN A 111 14.25 9.57 -14.06
C GLN A 111 15.74 9.73 -14.40
N THR A 112 16.59 8.98 -13.70
CA THR A 112 18.02 8.92 -13.98
C THR A 112 18.25 8.52 -15.44
N GLY A 113 18.89 9.40 -16.23
CA GLY A 113 19.15 9.17 -17.65
C GLY A 113 18.06 9.66 -18.61
N SER A 114 16.96 10.22 -18.11
CA SER A 114 15.94 10.86 -18.94
C SER A 114 16.31 12.31 -19.28
N ASN A 115 15.89 12.77 -20.47
CA ASN A 115 16.04 14.17 -20.86
C ASN A 115 15.11 15.05 -20.03
N ALA A 116 15.63 16.14 -19.49
CA ALA A 116 14.83 17.06 -18.70
C ALA A 116 13.80 17.79 -19.59
N ILE A 117 12.53 17.42 -19.47
CA ILE A 117 11.42 18.14 -20.09
C ILE A 117 11.06 19.31 -19.18
N LYS A 118 11.40 20.53 -19.63
CA LYS A 118 11.05 21.76 -18.91
C LYS A 118 9.71 22.27 -19.40
N VAL A 119 8.86 22.66 -18.45
CA VAL A 119 7.59 23.36 -18.69
C VAL A 119 7.66 24.75 -18.07
N ASN A 120 7.02 25.74 -18.69
CA ASN A 120 7.01 27.11 -18.16
C ASN A 120 5.90 27.27 -17.11
N GLN A 121 4.79 26.56 -17.31
CA GLN A 121 3.65 26.50 -16.40
C GLN A 121 3.10 25.07 -16.35
N PRO A 122 2.43 24.65 -15.25
CA PRO A 122 1.95 23.28 -15.10
C PRO A 122 1.01 22.82 -16.23
N THR A 123 0.22 23.73 -16.82
CA THR A 123 -0.70 23.41 -17.91
C THR A 123 0.00 23.06 -19.23
N ASP A 124 1.28 23.37 -19.40
CA ASP A 124 2.03 22.98 -20.60
C ASP A 124 2.19 21.45 -20.69
N ILE A 125 2.13 20.73 -19.56
CA ILE A 125 2.17 19.26 -19.49
C ILE A 125 1.03 18.65 -20.33
N ILE A 126 -0.14 19.29 -20.32
CA ILE A 126 -1.36 18.83 -21.02
C ILE A 126 -1.65 19.64 -22.29
N ALA A 127 -0.61 20.22 -22.91
CA ALA A 127 -0.75 20.95 -24.16
C ALA A 127 -1.22 20.02 -25.30
N THR A 128 -0.61 18.84 -25.40
CA THR A 128 -0.97 17.78 -26.34
C THR A 128 -0.84 16.42 -25.65
N LEU A 129 -1.50 15.38 -26.20
CA LEU A 129 -1.37 14.02 -25.68
C LEU A 129 0.09 13.52 -25.73
N GLY A 130 0.81 13.81 -26.82
CA GLY A 130 2.22 13.41 -26.95
C GLY A 130 3.10 14.05 -25.87
N THR A 131 2.95 15.36 -25.65
CA THR A 131 3.65 16.08 -24.57
C THR A 131 3.35 15.49 -23.20
N TYR A 132 2.08 15.13 -22.95
CA TYR A 132 1.66 14.53 -21.69
C TYR A 132 2.34 13.18 -21.44
N LEU A 133 2.28 12.26 -22.42
CA LEU A 133 2.88 10.94 -22.30
C LEU A 133 4.40 10.99 -22.18
N ASP A 134 5.06 11.81 -23.00
CA ASP A 134 6.51 12.04 -22.91
C ASP A 134 6.91 12.58 -21.53
N TYR A 135 6.11 13.49 -20.97
CA TYR A 135 6.35 14.04 -19.64
C TYR A 135 6.26 12.96 -18.56
N LEU A 136 5.21 12.13 -18.58
CA LEU A 136 5.06 11.03 -17.61
C LEU A 136 6.20 10.02 -17.72
N GLN A 137 6.57 9.62 -18.93
CA GLN A 137 7.69 8.69 -19.16
C GLN A 137 9.05 9.27 -18.74
N SER A 138 9.18 10.60 -18.67
CA SER A 138 10.40 11.22 -18.13
C SER A 138 10.50 11.17 -16.60
N ARG A 139 9.40 10.85 -15.89
CA ARG A 139 9.29 10.88 -14.41
C ARG A 139 9.02 9.52 -13.80
N PHE A 140 8.20 8.70 -14.46
CA PHE A 140 7.79 7.39 -14.01
C PHE A 140 8.48 6.30 -14.79
N ARG A 141 8.65 5.13 -14.17
CA ARG A 141 9.25 3.98 -14.87
C ARG A 141 8.28 3.51 -15.94
N GLU A 142 8.80 2.87 -16.98
CA GLU A 142 8.00 2.40 -18.10
C GLU A 142 6.86 1.46 -17.66
N ASP A 143 7.10 0.61 -16.64
CA ASP A 143 6.10 -0.28 -16.05
C ASP A 143 5.00 0.42 -15.25
N CYS A 144 5.16 1.72 -14.95
CA CYS A 144 4.20 2.52 -14.20
C CYS A 144 3.31 3.40 -15.10
N VAL A 145 3.56 3.46 -16.41
CA VAL A 145 2.81 4.33 -17.35
C VAL A 145 1.97 3.47 -18.28
N ASP A 146 0.71 3.23 -17.92
CA ASP A 146 -0.25 2.59 -18.82
C ASP A 146 -0.80 3.62 -19.81
N VAL A 147 -0.35 3.52 -21.07
CA VAL A 147 -0.72 4.47 -22.14
C VAL A 147 -2.24 4.56 -22.36
N GLN A 148 -2.99 3.46 -22.17
CA GLN A 148 -4.44 3.46 -22.37
C GLN A 148 -5.16 4.19 -21.25
N ILE A 149 -4.75 3.96 -20.00
CA ILE A 149 -5.29 4.67 -18.84
C ILE A 149 -4.91 6.15 -18.89
N GLU A 150 -3.65 6.45 -19.20
CA GLU A 150 -3.14 7.82 -19.26
C GLU A 150 -3.75 8.63 -20.40
N THR A 151 -4.09 8.00 -21.53
CA THR A 151 -4.85 8.68 -22.61
C THR A 151 -6.25 9.09 -22.14
N GLN A 152 -6.93 8.25 -21.34
CA GLN A 152 -8.23 8.58 -20.76
C GLN A 152 -8.09 9.67 -19.68
N ALA A 153 -7.08 9.58 -18.81
CA ALA A 153 -6.78 10.59 -17.82
C ALA A 153 -6.50 11.95 -18.47
N TYR A 154 -5.70 11.99 -19.54
CA TYR A 154 -5.45 13.19 -20.33
C TYR A 154 -6.74 13.85 -20.82
N ALA A 155 -7.68 13.08 -21.38
CA ALA A 155 -8.96 13.62 -21.86
C ALA A 155 -9.74 14.31 -20.73
N LEU A 156 -9.72 13.72 -19.53
CA LEU A 156 -10.36 14.29 -18.33
C LEU A 156 -9.61 15.51 -17.78
N LEU A 157 -8.28 15.52 -17.81
CA LEU A 157 -7.49 16.70 -17.44
C LEU A 157 -7.79 17.91 -18.35
N LYS A 158 -8.20 17.68 -19.60
CA LYS A 158 -8.67 18.72 -20.53
C LYS A 158 -10.11 19.17 -20.27
N ASP A 159 -10.91 18.38 -19.55
CA ASP A 159 -12.29 18.69 -19.15
C ASP A 159 -12.47 18.50 -17.63
N PRO A 160 -12.00 19.48 -16.81
CA PRO A 160 -11.99 19.34 -15.36
C PRO A 160 -13.37 19.09 -14.73
N PRO A 161 -14.48 19.71 -15.20
CA PRO A 161 -15.83 19.36 -14.74
C PRO A 161 -16.16 17.88 -14.93
N ALA A 162 -15.87 17.30 -16.10
CA ALA A 162 -16.09 15.87 -16.35
C ALA A 162 -15.20 14.99 -15.47
N MET A 163 -13.94 15.39 -15.25
CA MET A 163 -13.02 14.71 -14.34
C MET A 163 -13.56 14.65 -12.91
N GLN A 164 -13.96 15.80 -12.35
CA GLN A 164 -14.52 15.84 -11.00
C GLN A 164 -15.80 15.01 -10.90
N GLN A 165 -16.69 15.14 -11.89
CA GLN A 165 -17.93 14.36 -11.92
C GLN A 165 -17.63 12.86 -11.87
N LEU A 166 -16.71 12.37 -12.71
CA LEU A 166 -16.32 10.96 -12.74
C LEU A 166 -15.77 10.51 -11.37
N ILE A 167 -14.80 11.24 -10.82
CA ILE A 167 -14.17 10.94 -9.53
C ILE A 167 -15.24 10.82 -8.45
N VAL A 168 -16.07 11.85 -8.28
CA VAL A 168 -17.06 11.94 -7.21
C VAL A 168 -18.13 10.88 -7.37
N SER A 169 -18.65 10.68 -8.59
CA SER A 169 -19.70 9.69 -8.83
C SER A 169 -19.19 8.27 -8.60
N HIS A 170 -17.99 7.94 -9.09
CA HIS A 170 -17.41 6.61 -8.95
C HIS A 170 -17.09 6.29 -7.49
N LEU A 171 -16.38 7.18 -6.79
CA LEU A 171 -16.04 6.92 -5.39
C LEU A 171 -17.28 6.86 -4.49
N ARG A 172 -18.33 7.62 -4.81
CA ARG A 172 -19.60 7.55 -4.08
C ARG A 172 -20.36 6.26 -4.37
N GLU A 173 -20.39 5.79 -5.62
CA GLU A 173 -20.95 4.48 -5.99
C GLU A 173 -20.23 3.35 -5.25
N MET A 174 -18.90 3.29 -5.36
CA MET A 174 -18.08 2.29 -4.65
C MET A 174 -18.30 2.31 -3.14
N TRP A 175 -18.44 3.51 -2.55
CA TRP A 175 -18.74 3.65 -1.13
C TRP A 175 -20.10 3.08 -0.76
N LEU A 176 -21.17 3.52 -1.43
CA LEU A 176 -22.53 3.16 -1.07
C LEU A 176 -22.82 1.68 -1.33
N ASP A 177 -22.32 1.14 -2.43
CA ASP A 177 -22.67 -0.20 -2.88
C ASP A 177 -21.82 -1.28 -2.20
N TYR A 178 -20.59 -0.96 -1.79
CA TYR A 178 -19.64 -1.95 -1.26
C TYR A 178 -19.03 -1.54 0.08
N PHE A 179 -18.38 -0.37 0.15
CA PHE A 179 -17.47 -0.08 1.27
C PHE A 179 -18.15 0.41 2.55
N ALA A 180 -19.34 1.01 2.51
CA ALA A 180 -19.98 1.57 3.70
C ALA A 180 -20.32 0.47 4.72
N ALA A 181 -21.00 -0.59 4.27
CA ALA A 181 -21.34 -1.72 5.13
C ALA A 181 -20.11 -2.49 5.61
N GLU A 182 -19.10 -2.65 4.74
CA GLU A 182 -17.84 -3.28 5.12
C GLU A 182 -17.08 -2.46 6.16
N TRP A 183 -17.00 -1.15 5.97
CA TRP A 183 -16.37 -0.25 6.93
C TRP A 183 -17.02 -0.36 8.30
N ASP A 184 -18.35 -0.34 8.38
CA ASP A 184 -19.07 -0.53 9.65
C ASP A 184 -18.77 -1.89 10.30
N ARG A 185 -18.64 -2.95 9.49
CA ARG A 185 -18.28 -4.30 9.96
C ARG A 185 -16.87 -4.37 10.55
N VAL A 186 -15.87 -3.77 9.89
CA VAL A 186 -14.45 -3.89 10.30
C VAL A 186 -14.01 -2.80 11.26
N HIS A 187 -14.73 -1.68 11.34
CA HIS A 187 -14.34 -0.51 12.13
C HIS A 187 -14.11 -0.79 13.63
N PRO A 188 -14.91 -1.62 14.34
CA PRO A 188 -14.62 -1.98 15.73
C PRO A 188 -13.25 -2.67 15.89
N MET A 189 -12.98 -3.67 15.04
CA MET A 189 -11.71 -4.40 15.02
C MET A 189 -10.52 -3.47 14.72
N LEU A 190 -10.66 -2.56 13.75
CA LEU A 190 -9.62 -1.58 13.43
C LEU A 190 -9.35 -0.62 14.60
N LYS A 191 -10.40 -0.20 15.33
CA LYS A 191 -10.26 0.63 16.53
C LYS A 191 -9.49 -0.08 17.64
N GLU A 192 -9.75 -1.36 17.85
CA GLU A 192 -8.99 -2.18 18.80
C GLU A 192 -7.51 -2.26 18.43
N ALA A 193 -7.20 -2.52 17.15
CA ALA A 193 -5.82 -2.54 16.66
C ALA A 193 -5.13 -1.19 16.88
N VAL A 194 -5.76 -0.07 16.48
CA VAL A 194 -5.22 1.27 16.73
C VAL A 194 -4.99 1.51 18.22
N HIS A 195 -5.94 1.15 19.08
CA HIS A 195 -5.81 1.34 20.52
C HIS A 195 -4.63 0.55 21.10
N ALA A 196 -4.45 -0.71 20.68
CA ALA A 196 -3.35 -1.55 21.15
C ALA A 196 -1.98 -1.02 20.71
N PHE A 197 -1.83 -0.66 19.43
CA PHE A 197 -0.57 -0.12 18.91
C PHE A 197 -0.23 1.26 19.48
N ARG A 198 -1.21 2.09 19.86
CA ARG A 198 -0.97 3.36 20.55
C ARG A 198 -0.38 3.22 21.96
N GLN A 199 -0.45 2.04 22.57
CA GLN A 199 0.22 1.78 23.85
C GLN A 199 1.73 1.57 23.69
N LEU A 200 2.22 1.39 22.46
CA LEU A 200 3.64 1.28 22.18
C LEU A 200 4.29 2.67 22.16
N ASP A 201 5.49 2.78 22.72
CA ASP A 201 6.29 4.02 22.70
C ASP A 201 6.99 4.22 21.34
N LEU A 202 6.21 4.32 20.25
CA LEU A 202 6.73 4.44 18.87
C LEU A 202 7.36 5.81 18.60
N GLN A 203 6.82 6.88 19.19
CA GLN A 203 7.32 8.25 19.00
C GLN A 203 8.78 8.45 19.44
N ARG A 204 9.30 7.55 20.28
CA ARG A 204 10.68 7.60 20.74
C ARG A 204 11.67 6.88 19.85
N LEU A 205 11.19 6.08 18.91
CA LEU A 205 12.01 5.26 18.04
C LEU A 205 12.38 6.01 16.74
N PRO A 206 13.55 5.72 16.15
CA PRO A 206 13.77 5.96 14.73
C PRO A 206 12.65 5.32 13.89
N ILE A 207 12.33 5.91 12.73
CA ILE A 207 11.22 5.42 11.89
C ILE A 207 11.42 3.94 11.53
N VAL A 208 12.63 3.53 11.15
CA VAL A 208 12.93 2.13 10.81
C VAL A 208 12.65 1.17 11.97
N ASP A 209 12.97 1.56 13.21
CA ASP A 209 12.73 0.75 14.41
C ASP A 209 11.24 0.72 14.76
N ALA A 210 10.52 1.84 14.56
CA ALA A 210 9.08 1.89 14.70
C ALA A 210 8.39 0.96 13.69
N VAL A 211 8.85 0.96 12.43
CA VAL A 211 8.35 0.05 11.39
C VAL A 211 8.60 -1.40 11.79
N GLN A 212 9.85 -1.77 12.10
CA GLN A 212 10.20 -3.12 12.55
C GLN A 212 9.29 -3.58 13.70
N LYS A 213 9.05 -2.70 14.68
CA LYS A 213 8.21 -3.00 15.84
C LYS A 213 6.73 -3.19 15.50
N VAL A 214 6.21 -2.50 14.48
CA VAL A 214 4.83 -2.68 14.02
C VAL A 214 4.68 -3.91 13.13
N ILE A 215 5.61 -4.11 12.20
CA ILE A 215 5.52 -5.19 11.21
C ILE A 215 5.90 -6.56 11.78
N ASP A 216 6.63 -6.61 12.90
CA ASP A 216 7.12 -7.82 13.57
C ASP A 216 7.93 -8.75 12.64
N GLN A 217 8.64 -8.14 11.70
CA GLN A 217 9.46 -8.76 10.66
C GLN A 217 10.54 -7.77 10.24
N ASP A 218 11.57 -8.25 9.54
CA ASP A 218 12.59 -7.37 8.97
C ASP A 218 11.98 -6.38 7.97
N VAL A 219 12.31 -5.09 8.14
CA VAL A 219 11.87 -4.05 7.21
C VAL A 219 12.37 -4.38 5.80
N PRO A 220 11.48 -4.57 4.80
CA PRO A 220 11.88 -4.83 3.42
C PRO A 220 12.78 -3.71 2.90
N GLU A 221 13.78 -4.05 2.08
CA GLU A 221 14.74 -3.06 1.57
C GLU A 221 14.06 -1.90 0.83
N ALA A 222 13.04 -2.20 0.03
CA ALA A 222 12.22 -1.20 -0.66
C ALA A 222 11.57 -0.19 0.30
N TRP A 223 11.21 -0.60 1.52
CA TRP A 223 10.67 0.32 2.53
C TRP A 223 11.78 1.12 3.20
N ARG A 224 12.97 0.55 3.40
CA ARG A 224 14.12 1.28 3.96
C ARG A 224 14.50 2.44 3.05
N GLU A 225 14.55 2.20 1.74
CA GLU A 225 14.76 3.27 0.75
C GLU A 225 13.71 4.37 0.91
N ILE A 226 12.41 4.02 0.90
CA ILE A 226 11.30 4.99 1.04
C ILE A 226 11.37 5.78 2.36
N ILE A 227 11.70 5.12 3.47
CA ILE A 227 11.81 5.73 4.80
C ILE A 227 13.01 6.69 4.88
N GLN A 228 14.09 6.39 4.16
CA GLN A 228 15.32 7.18 4.16
C GLN A 228 15.35 8.26 3.06
N GLU A 229 14.46 8.17 2.06
CA GLU A 229 14.43 9.04 0.88
C GLU A 229 14.08 10.50 1.23
N HIS A 230 13.23 10.71 2.24
CA HIS A 230 12.68 12.02 2.57
C HIS A 230 12.65 12.27 4.09
N ASP A 231 12.72 13.55 4.47
CA ASP A 231 12.44 13.98 5.83
C ASP A 231 10.93 14.16 5.99
N TYR A 232 10.27 13.16 6.57
CA TYR A 232 8.82 13.19 6.78
C TYR A 232 8.46 13.97 8.04
N ASP A 233 7.47 14.85 7.93
CA ASP A 233 6.87 15.55 9.06
C ASP A 233 6.03 14.57 9.92
N ARG A 234 5.33 13.63 9.26
CA ARG A 234 4.46 12.65 9.92
C ARG A 234 4.59 11.26 9.29
N VAL A 235 4.63 10.24 10.15
CA VAL A 235 4.53 8.82 9.77
C VAL A 235 3.32 8.22 10.47
N VAL A 236 2.37 7.67 9.72
CA VAL A 236 1.13 7.10 10.26
C VAL A 236 1.05 5.61 9.92
N PHE A 237 1.01 4.78 10.95
CA PHE A 237 0.68 3.37 10.84
C PHE A 237 -0.84 3.18 10.79
N VAL A 238 -1.32 2.56 9.71
CA VAL A 238 -2.75 2.40 9.42
C VAL A 238 -3.10 0.91 9.34
N PRO A 239 -3.78 0.33 10.35
CA PRO A 239 -4.23 -1.05 10.27
C PRO A 239 -5.32 -1.18 9.19
N SER A 240 -5.23 -2.25 8.39
CA SER A 240 -6.15 -2.57 7.31
C SER A 240 -6.73 -3.97 7.50
N ALA A 241 -8.05 -4.09 7.32
CA ALA A 241 -8.73 -5.39 7.32
C ALA A 241 -8.51 -6.18 6.02
N HIS A 242 -8.03 -5.50 4.97
CA HIS A 242 -8.14 -5.98 3.58
C HIS A 242 -6.81 -6.48 3.00
N LEU A 243 -5.70 -5.98 3.54
CA LEU A 243 -4.35 -6.13 3.01
C LEU A 243 -3.79 -7.56 3.10
N GLY A 244 -4.33 -8.38 4.01
CA GLY A 244 -3.81 -9.72 4.25
C GLY A 244 -2.38 -9.70 4.79
N PRO A 245 -1.45 -10.54 4.25
CA PRO A 245 -0.07 -10.60 4.72
C PRO A 245 0.81 -9.47 4.19
N TYR A 246 0.29 -8.65 3.28
CA TYR A 246 1.07 -7.63 2.62
C TYR A 246 1.22 -6.37 3.48
N LEU A 247 2.15 -5.53 3.04
CA LEU A 247 2.35 -4.19 3.56
C LEU A 247 2.10 -3.20 2.42
N GLY A 248 1.52 -2.05 2.74
CA GLY A 248 1.21 -0.99 1.76
C GLY A 248 1.82 0.34 2.19
N THR A 249 2.09 1.22 1.22
CA THR A 249 2.58 2.58 1.50
C THR A 249 1.83 3.58 0.63
N LEU A 250 1.41 4.70 1.23
CA LEU A 250 1.06 5.92 0.50
C LEU A 250 1.93 7.06 1.04
N ARG A 251 2.34 7.97 0.18
CA ARG A 251 3.17 9.11 0.57
C ARG A 251 2.78 10.35 -0.21
N ASP A 252 2.90 11.47 0.47
CA ASP A 252 2.98 12.78 -0.15
C ASP A 252 4.36 13.39 0.12
N PHE A 253 4.54 14.69 -0.12
CA PHE A 253 5.83 15.36 0.06
C PHE A 253 6.29 15.47 1.51
N HIS A 254 5.40 15.28 2.48
CA HIS A 254 5.62 15.55 3.91
C HIS A 254 5.17 14.40 4.81
N ASN A 255 4.28 13.53 4.35
CA ASN A 255 3.68 12.47 5.15
C ASN A 255 3.89 11.08 4.53
N LEU A 256 4.10 10.09 5.40
CA LEU A 256 4.18 8.68 5.06
C LEU A 256 3.09 7.89 5.78
N TYR A 257 2.26 7.18 5.02
CA TYR A 257 1.22 6.28 5.52
C TYR A 257 1.64 4.83 5.26
N LEU A 258 1.70 4.04 6.33
CA LEU A 258 2.15 2.65 6.29
C LEU A 258 0.99 1.72 6.67
N PHE A 259 0.51 0.96 5.69
CA PHE A 259 -0.60 0.04 5.86
C PHE A 259 -0.09 -1.36 6.23
N PHE A 260 -0.75 -1.97 7.21
CA PHE A 260 -0.45 -3.34 7.65
C PHE A 260 -1.73 -4.09 8.00
N GLY A 261 -1.73 -5.41 7.88
CA GLY A 261 -2.88 -6.23 8.28
C GLY A 261 -3.23 -6.04 9.76
N ALA A 262 -4.51 -5.77 10.05
CA ALA A 262 -5.00 -5.52 11.40
C ALA A 262 -4.75 -6.72 12.32
N ARG A 263 -4.02 -6.48 13.42
CA ARG A 263 -3.66 -7.47 14.43
C ARG A 263 -3.34 -6.78 15.76
N LEU A 264 -2.95 -7.55 16.77
CA LEU A 264 -2.38 -7.03 18.01
C LEU A 264 -0.83 -6.96 17.92
N PRO A 265 -0.18 -6.05 18.65
CA PRO A 265 1.28 -6.07 18.80
C PRO A 265 1.80 -7.37 19.42
N GLU A 266 3.01 -7.82 19.05
CA GLU A 266 3.66 -8.97 19.69
C GLU A 266 3.80 -8.73 21.20
N GLY A 267 3.55 -9.76 22.01
CA GLY A 267 3.65 -9.69 23.48
C GLY A 267 2.48 -9.01 24.18
N THR A 268 1.41 -8.67 23.47
CA THR A 268 0.17 -8.13 24.07
C THR A 268 -0.56 -9.21 24.86
N THR A 269 -0.92 -8.93 26.11
CA THR A 269 -1.74 -9.83 26.95
C THR A 269 -3.24 -9.67 26.73
N THR A 270 -3.66 -8.54 26.17
CA THR A 270 -5.05 -8.26 25.79
C THR A 270 -5.50 -9.24 24.71
N GLN A 271 -6.60 -9.93 24.94
CA GLN A 271 -7.24 -10.80 23.96
C GLN A 271 -8.20 -9.99 23.09
N SER A 272 -8.10 -10.15 21.77
CA SER A 272 -9.12 -9.71 20.82
C SER A 272 -9.47 -10.89 19.91
N PRO A 273 -10.61 -11.58 20.15
CA PRO A 273 -10.99 -12.75 19.38
C PRO A 273 -11.08 -12.49 17.87
N ASP A 274 -11.54 -11.30 17.46
CA ASP A 274 -11.68 -10.93 16.06
C ASP A 274 -10.34 -10.65 15.36
N LEU A 275 -9.40 -9.97 16.04
CA LEU A 275 -8.04 -9.76 15.53
C LEU A 275 -7.27 -11.07 15.47
N ASN A 276 -7.37 -11.90 16.52
CA ASN A 276 -6.73 -13.22 16.57
C ASN A 276 -7.26 -14.12 15.45
N ARG A 277 -8.58 -14.21 15.28
CA ARG A 277 -9.20 -15.00 14.20
C ARG A 277 -8.76 -14.51 12.83
N SER A 278 -8.76 -13.20 12.59
CA SER A 278 -8.34 -12.61 11.32
C SER A 278 -6.88 -12.93 10.99
N GLU A 279 -5.99 -12.83 11.98
CA GLU A 279 -4.59 -13.18 11.81
C GLU A 279 -4.39 -14.68 11.55
N ILE A 280 -5.08 -15.56 12.29
CA ILE A 280 -5.04 -17.01 12.08
C ILE A 280 -5.51 -17.36 10.66
N LEU A 281 -6.63 -16.79 10.21
CA LEU A 281 -7.15 -17.02 8.87
C LEU A 281 -6.13 -16.60 7.80
N MET A 282 -5.52 -15.42 7.92
CA MET A 282 -4.47 -14.97 7.00
C MET A 282 -3.28 -15.95 6.97
N ARG A 283 -2.83 -16.45 8.14
CA ARG A 283 -1.72 -17.40 8.26
C ARG A 283 -2.06 -18.75 7.61
N LEU A 284 -3.30 -19.21 7.77
CA LEU A 284 -3.78 -20.48 7.21
C LEU A 284 -4.00 -20.38 5.70
N SER A 285 -4.60 -19.30 5.19
CA SER A 285 -4.82 -19.10 3.76
C SER A 285 -3.51 -19.12 2.95
N ALA A 286 -2.41 -18.65 3.54
CA ALA A 286 -1.09 -18.75 2.93
C ALA A 286 -0.55 -20.19 2.82
N LEU A 287 -0.99 -21.12 3.67
CA LEU A 287 -0.62 -22.54 3.62
C LEU A 287 -1.67 -23.42 2.94
N ALA A 288 -2.90 -22.93 2.75
CA ALA A 288 -4.01 -23.68 2.16
C ALA A 288 -3.93 -23.76 0.62
N ASP A 289 -2.80 -24.25 0.09
CA ASP A 289 -2.52 -24.43 -1.34
C ASP A 289 -1.42 -25.47 -1.54
N ASP A 290 -1.66 -26.40 -2.47
CA ASP A 290 -0.81 -27.55 -2.69
C ASP A 290 0.62 -27.15 -3.11
N ASN A 291 0.76 -26.23 -4.06
CA ASN A 291 2.06 -25.74 -4.51
C ASN A 291 2.79 -25.02 -3.36
N ARG A 292 2.10 -24.19 -2.57
CA ARG A 292 2.73 -23.49 -1.43
C ARG A 292 3.24 -24.47 -0.37
N LEU A 293 2.49 -25.54 -0.07
CA LEU A 293 2.97 -26.57 0.85
C LEU A 293 4.17 -27.33 0.30
N GLN A 294 4.16 -27.68 -0.99
CA GLN A 294 5.30 -28.32 -1.65
C GLN A 294 6.53 -27.40 -1.65
N ILE A 295 6.37 -26.10 -1.92
CA ILE A 295 7.46 -25.11 -1.82
C ILE A 295 8.07 -25.11 -0.41
N VAL A 296 7.24 -25.00 0.62
CA VAL A 296 7.69 -24.98 2.03
C VAL A 296 8.46 -26.28 2.36
N GLN A 297 7.97 -27.43 1.92
CA GLN A 297 8.63 -28.71 2.11
C GLN A 297 9.98 -28.79 1.40
N LEU A 298 10.05 -28.40 0.13
CA LEU A 298 11.28 -28.41 -0.67
C LEU A 298 12.34 -27.49 -0.09
N VAL A 299 11.96 -26.25 0.28
CA VAL A 299 12.88 -25.30 0.92
C VAL A 299 13.42 -25.85 2.23
N ASN A 300 12.58 -26.48 3.05
CA ASN A 300 13.04 -27.09 4.31
C ASN A 300 13.99 -28.27 4.09
N GLN A 301 13.75 -29.11 3.09
CA GLN A 301 14.62 -30.26 2.77
C GLN A 301 15.99 -29.81 2.25
N ALA A 302 16.03 -28.76 1.44
CA ALA A 302 17.27 -28.19 0.92
C ALA A 302 18.00 -27.27 1.92
N GLY A 303 17.31 -26.80 2.96
CA GLY A 303 17.76 -25.76 3.89
C GLY A 303 17.61 -24.35 3.31
N GLU A 304 18.10 -24.13 2.10
CA GLU A 304 17.91 -22.92 1.30
C GLU A 304 17.69 -23.33 -0.17
N LEU A 305 16.73 -22.70 -0.87
CA LEU A 305 16.44 -23.02 -2.27
C LEU A 305 16.10 -21.76 -3.07
N CYS A 306 16.65 -21.65 -4.29
CA CYS A 306 16.47 -20.47 -5.14
C CYS A 306 15.25 -20.58 -6.05
N SER A 307 14.69 -19.43 -6.45
CA SER A 307 13.44 -19.39 -7.24
C SER A 307 13.50 -20.22 -8.53
N LYS A 308 14.66 -20.28 -9.20
CA LYS A 308 14.88 -21.09 -10.41
C LYS A 308 14.75 -22.59 -10.16
N ASP A 309 15.27 -23.06 -9.03
CA ASP A 309 15.20 -24.46 -8.66
C ASP A 309 13.77 -24.84 -8.26
N ILE A 310 13.08 -23.95 -7.55
CA ILE A 310 11.66 -24.12 -7.19
C ILE A 310 10.80 -24.22 -8.45
N MET A 311 10.97 -23.30 -9.41
CA MET A 311 10.28 -23.33 -10.71
C MET A 311 10.49 -24.67 -11.42
N THR A 312 11.74 -25.14 -11.46
CA THR A 312 12.12 -26.35 -12.18
C THR A 312 11.56 -27.61 -11.52
N GLN A 313 11.68 -27.73 -10.19
CA GLN A 313 11.24 -28.91 -9.46
C GLN A 313 9.71 -29.06 -9.42
N LEU A 314 8.97 -27.95 -9.36
CA LEU A 314 7.52 -27.96 -9.32
C LEU A 314 6.86 -27.77 -10.69
N ASN A 315 7.66 -27.61 -11.75
CA ASN A 315 7.18 -27.33 -13.11
C ASN A 315 6.20 -26.15 -13.16
N LEU A 316 6.52 -25.08 -12.43
CA LEU A 316 5.70 -23.88 -12.34
C LEU A 316 6.23 -22.80 -13.27
N SER A 317 5.32 -21.97 -13.80
CA SER A 317 5.72 -20.76 -14.52
C SER A 317 6.42 -19.78 -13.57
N GLN A 318 7.18 -18.84 -14.14
CA GLN A 318 7.81 -17.77 -13.38
C GLN A 318 6.79 -16.90 -12.64
N SER A 319 5.67 -16.56 -13.28
CA SER A 319 4.61 -15.76 -12.67
C SER A 319 3.95 -16.49 -11.50
N ALA A 320 3.61 -17.77 -11.66
CA ALA A 320 3.01 -18.59 -10.60
C ALA A 320 3.98 -18.74 -9.42
N THR A 321 5.25 -19.06 -9.69
CA THR A 321 6.26 -19.24 -8.64
C THR A 321 6.52 -17.94 -7.89
N SER A 322 6.65 -16.82 -8.61
CA SER A 322 6.79 -15.49 -8.01
C SER A 322 5.62 -15.16 -7.08
N ARG A 323 4.38 -15.43 -7.51
CA ARG A 323 3.17 -15.21 -6.72
C ARG A 323 3.17 -16.04 -5.43
N HIS A 324 3.44 -17.35 -5.52
CA HIS A 324 3.50 -18.23 -4.37
C HIS A 324 4.57 -17.81 -3.36
N LEU A 325 5.79 -17.53 -3.84
CA LEU A 325 6.91 -17.09 -3.01
C LEU A 325 6.61 -15.76 -2.33
N LYS A 326 6.06 -14.79 -3.08
CA LYS A 326 5.69 -13.48 -2.53
C LYS A 326 4.68 -13.61 -1.38
N GLN A 327 3.67 -14.47 -1.51
CA GLN A 327 2.69 -14.68 -0.45
C GLN A 327 3.28 -15.41 0.78
N LEU A 328 4.12 -16.43 0.57
CA LEU A 328 4.79 -17.15 1.64
C LEU A 328 5.77 -16.27 2.42
N THR A 329 6.54 -15.43 1.72
CA THR A 329 7.43 -14.44 2.33
C THR A 329 6.64 -13.38 3.08
N ALA A 330 5.60 -12.79 2.48
CA ALA A 330 4.76 -11.78 3.14
C ALA A 330 4.08 -12.34 4.43
N SER A 331 3.72 -13.63 4.41
CA SER A 331 3.13 -14.29 5.58
C SER A 331 4.15 -14.69 6.65
N GLY A 332 5.44 -14.47 6.38
CA GLY A 332 6.57 -14.77 7.27
C GLY A 332 7.00 -16.24 7.27
N TYR A 333 6.49 -17.09 6.37
CA TYR A 333 6.88 -18.50 6.32
C TYR A 333 8.21 -18.73 5.63
N LEU A 334 8.57 -17.86 4.67
CA LEU A 334 9.86 -17.87 4.02
C LEU A 334 10.62 -16.58 4.33
N GLU A 335 11.93 -16.70 4.51
CA GLU A 335 12.86 -15.58 4.53
C GLU A 335 13.54 -15.49 3.15
N GLU A 336 13.59 -14.30 2.57
CA GLU A 336 14.18 -14.05 1.25
C GLU A 336 15.58 -13.44 1.38
N LYS A 337 16.55 -13.97 0.63
CA LYS A 337 17.89 -13.39 0.49
C LYS A 337 18.33 -13.37 -0.96
N TRP A 338 19.00 -12.30 -1.37
CA TRP A 338 19.61 -12.23 -2.70
C TRP A 338 20.98 -12.92 -2.70
N ARG A 339 21.16 -13.91 -3.58
CA ARG A 339 22.44 -14.61 -3.79
C ARG A 339 22.66 -14.90 -5.27
N GLU A 340 23.89 -14.67 -5.75
CA GLU A 340 24.33 -15.07 -7.09
C GLU A 340 23.37 -14.67 -8.24
N GLY A 341 22.72 -13.51 -8.12
CA GLY A 341 21.78 -13.00 -9.13
C GLY A 341 20.38 -13.64 -9.08
N ALA A 342 20.04 -14.35 -8.02
CA ALA A 342 18.71 -14.90 -7.79
C ALA A 342 18.24 -14.68 -6.34
N LYS A 343 16.91 -14.77 -6.15
CA LYS A 343 16.29 -14.82 -4.83
C LYS A 343 16.30 -16.26 -4.33
N CYS A 344 16.83 -16.45 -3.12
CA CYS A 344 16.87 -17.73 -2.43
C CYS A 344 16.13 -17.63 -1.10
N TYR A 345 15.50 -18.74 -0.71
CA TYR A 345 14.52 -18.76 0.36
C TYR A 345 14.89 -19.82 1.40
N SER A 346 14.67 -19.50 2.66
CA SER A 346 14.78 -20.43 3.80
C SER A 346 13.48 -20.44 4.61
N LEU A 347 13.16 -21.58 5.22
CA LEU A 347 11.94 -21.73 6.03
C LEU A 347 12.09 -21.06 7.40
N SER A 348 11.11 -20.23 7.78
CA SER A 348 10.97 -19.75 9.15
C SER A 348 10.27 -20.78 10.05
N GLN A 349 11.07 -21.62 10.73
CA GLN A 349 10.51 -22.58 11.70
C GLN A 349 9.82 -21.90 12.89
N LYS A 350 10.27 -20.69 13.29
CA LYS A 350 9.62 -19.87 14.31
C LYS A 350 8.18 -19.59 13.90
N ARG A 351 7.97 -19.17 12.64
CA ARG A 351 6.63 -18.83 12.13
C ARG A 351 5.70 -20.03 12.16
N ILE A 352 6.13 -21.20 11.68
CA ILE A 352 5.32 -22.44 11.69
C ILE A 352 4.86 -22.78 13.12
N LYS A 353 5.78 -22.80 14.09
CA LYS A 353 5.45 -23.08 15.50
C LYS A 353 4.48 -22.05 16.08
N SER A 354 4.70 -20.78 15.78
CA SER A 354 3.81 -19.70 16.25
C SER A 354 2.40 -19.79 15.65
N THR A 355 2.25 -20.25 14.40
CA THR A 355 0.94 -20.46 13.78
C THR A 355 0.20 -21.60 14.48
N LEU A 356 0.87 -22.74 14.73
CA LEU A 356 0.26 -23.87 15.42
C LEU A 356 -0.16 -23.48 16.85
N GLY A 357 0.71 -22.79 17.60
CA GLY A 357 0.39 -22.33 18.95
C GLY A 357 -0.78 -21.33 18.98
N ALA A 358 -0.87 -20.42 18.01
CA ALA A 358 -2.00 -19.49 17.91
C ALA A 358 -3.33 -20.21 17.63
N ILE A 359 -3.31 -21.27 16.81
CA ILE A 359 -4.49 -22.10 16.53
C ILE A 359 -4.91 -22.88 17.78
N GLU A 360 -3.94 -23.50 18.46
CA GLU A 360 -4.17 -24.24 19.70
C GLU A 360 -4.81 -23.32 20.75
N GLN A 361 -4.20 -22.17 21.02
CA GLN A 361 -4.71 -21.18 21.95
C GLN A 361 -6.12 -20.68 21.56
N PHE A 362 -6.40 -20.44 20.28
CA PHE A 362 -7.70 -19.94 19.87
C PHE A 362 -8.83 -21.00 19.96
N LEU A 363 -8.50 -22.28 19.81
CA LEU A 363 -9.50 -23.36 19.77
C LEU A 363 -9.67 -24.08 21.11
N LEU A 364 -8.64 -24.11 21.94
CA LEU A 364 -8.59 -24.94 23.15
C LEU A 364 -8.52 -24.14 24.46
N ASP A 365 -8.09 -22.88 24.42
CA ASP A 365 -8.15 -21.95 25.57
C ASP A 365 -9.36 -21.02 25.45
#